data_AF-A0A2A2Y9S3-F1
#
_entry.id   AF-A0A2A2Y9S3-F1
#
_cell.length_a   1.000
_cell.length_b   1.000
_cell.length_c   1.000
_cell.angle_alpha   90.00
_cell.angle_beta   90.00
_cell.angle_gamma   90.00
#
_symmetry.space_group_name_H-M   'P 1'
#
loop_
_entity.id
_entity.type
_entity.pdbx_description
1 polymer ?
#
loop_
_entity_poly.entity_id
_entity_poly.type
_entity_poly.pdbx_seq_one_letter_code
_entity_poly.pdbx_strand_id
1 'polypeptide(L)'
;MRPQSTVLLLATLGFHAAAHAHIPPVADQYRTPFEAPAIVLPSVKYVMTSTYLAATPGSAPLIATPFQTFAKNVNVRWDDTYLYVEAKGLPDHPMMIGIKSWQQQVPIPQTYAGATAWRIPLKPVPAKEPMSAKTHFMRGAIALAANGVPIFNALNNRGDDAKAFGELDDFGGHCGKADDYHYHDAPVFLEKELGKGKPIAVALDGYAIYGYREPDGSAVGKLDAFGGHETKALGYHYHAQKKYPYVNGGFHGEVKEVDGQVDPQPSASHVRRTGSSYTQSPLRGALIKGFTVDGNQYALNYTLNGKPLSVKYTLNPDKTWTFLYSNPDGSTATETYTPGERGAGGGKGKGGEKGKGKGEKGKRPPPGDGGAIVPTDLEVTSDAANESGPPPHEGKGKKGKGGKKGDKPGMVKPSTEDTLKLNVYADNWFILYINGKLRVVDPIDYMPHNVVSVDILPEYPMTIAIMGRDNADPKTGLEYGDRIGDAGLVLKFADGTVTNAKWKAKSYFKGPLNGDVKNPKVEHTPVPADWFAVDFDDSQWAHATEYTEERVNPKESFTKAKESFAGAKFIWSDNLDLDNTVLFRTRVEAPAGTKQRWTTKAEFDLSKPLGQ
;
A
#
# COMPACT_ATOMS: atom_id res chain seq x y z
N MET A 1 24.51 48.09 -53.76
CA MET A 1 25.87 47.52 -53.63
C MET A 1 26.00 46.83 -52.26
N ARG A 2 26.95 45.90 -52.08
CA ARG A 2 27.44 45.38 -50.77
C ARG A 2 28.61 46.26 -50.27
N PRO A 3 29.27 46.07 -49.10
CA PRO A 3 29.16 45.05 -48.02
C PRO A 3 28.58 45.67 -46.71
N GLN A 4 28.84 45.35 -45.42
CA GLN A 4 29.84 44.57 -44.64
C GLN A 4 29.20 43.81 -43.43
N SER A 5 30.00 43.43 -42.42
CA SER A 5 29.71 42.57 -41.24
C SER A 5 30.09 43.32 -39.92
N THR A 6 30.14 42.78 -38.68
CA THR A 6 30.24 41.39 -38.17
C THR A 6 29.90 41.28 -36.66
N VAL A 7 29.44 40.10 -36.21
CA VAL A 7 29.65 39.41 -34.89
C VAL A 7 29.68 40.22 -33.57
N LEU A 8 28.73 39.91 -32.66
CA LEU A 8 28.92 39.63 -31.20
C LEU A 8 27.58 39.13 -30.59
N LEU A 9 27.39 38.20 -29.61
CA LEU A 9 28.19 37.19 -28.88
C LEU A 9 28.45 37.43 -27.35
N LEU A 10 27.74 36.66 -26.49
CA LEU A 10 27.87 36.47 -25.02
C LEU A 10 27.70 37.73 -24.10
N ALA A 11 26.72 37.78 -23.19
CA ALA A 11 26.67 37.25 -21.79
C ALA A 11 27.34 38.20 -20.75
N THR A 12 27.12 38.20 -19.42
CA THR A 12 26.62 37.23 -18.40
C THR A 12 25.98 37.94 -17.16
N LEU A 13 25.14 37.25 -16.36
CA LEU A 13 24.85 37.43 -14.90
C LEU A 13 24.32 38.81 -14.39
N GLY A 14 23.70 38.99 -13.20
CA GLY A 14 23.30 38.09 -12.10
C GLY A 14 22.37 38.78 -11.05
N PHE A 15 21.95 38.07 -10.00
CA PHE A 15 20.98 38.49 -8.94
C PHE A 15 21.41 39.75 -8.12
N HIS A 16 20.51 40.63 -7.62
CA HIS A 16 19.66 40.38 -6.43
C HIS A 16 18.56 41.44 -6.11
N ALA A 17 17.50 40.96 -5.41
CA ALA A 17 16.72 41.59 -4.31
C ALA A 17 16.23 43.07 -4.33
N ALA A 18 14.91 43.22 -4.60
CA ALA A 18 13.85 43.77 -3.71
C ALA A 18 13.76 45.26 -3.27
N ALA A 19 12.48 45.65 -3.00
CA ALA A 19 11.97 46.65 -2.03
C ALA A 19 11.43 48.03 -2.51
N HIS A 20 10.09 48.17 -2.53
CA HIS A 20 9.25 49.39 -2.27
C HIS A 20 9.42 50.64 -3.19
N ALA A 21 8.44 51.53 -3.40
CA ALA A 21 6.96 51.49 -3.29
C ALA A 21 6.33 52.70 -4.03
N HIS A 22 5.01 52.66 -4.28
CA HIS A 22 4.05 53.75 -4.63
C HIS A 22 4.49 55.07 -5.29
N ILE A 23 3.85 55.41 -6.43
CA ILE A 23 3.48 56.79 -6.83
C ILE A 23 2.25 56.79 -7.79
N PRO A 24 1.45 57.88 -7.91
CA PRO A 24 0.02 57.83 -8.28
C PRO A 24 -0.29 58.11 -9.79
N PRO A 25 -1.57 58.11 -10.25
CA PRO A 25 -1.91 57.94 -11.68
C PRO A 25 -1.89 59.24 -12.51
N VAL A 26 -1.78 59.08 -13.84
CA VAL A 26 -1.82 60.15 -14.84
C VAL A 26 -3.22 60.27 -15.47
N ALA A 27 -3.63 61.49 -15.81
CA ALA A 27 -5.02 61.87 -16.09
C ALA A 27 -5.58 61.48 -17.47
N ASP A 28 -6.92 61.51 -17.59
CA ASP A 28 -7.75 61.00 -18.69
C ASP A 28 -7.49 61.55 -20.11
N GLN A 29 -6.72 62.63 -20.27
CA GLN A 29 -6.53 63.34 -21.54
C GLN A 29 -5.81 62.54 -22.65
N TYR A 30 -5.37 61.31 -22.37
CA TYR A 30 -4.78 60.38 -23.33
C TYR A 30 -5.70 59.21 -23.72
N ARG A 31 -6.99 59.26 -23.37
CA ARG A 31 -8.01 58.28 -23.81
C ARG A 31 -8.58 58.64 -25.19
N THR A 32 -8.46 57.71 -26.15
CA THR A 32 -9.24 57.71 -27.39
C THR A 32 -10.60 57.00 -27.19
N PRO A 33 -11.63 57.33 -28.00
CA PRO A 33 -12.98 56.79 -27.83
C PRO A 33 -13.11 55.31 -28.22
N PHE A 34 -14.20 54.71 -27.73
CA PHE A 34 -14.47 53.26 -27.70
C PHE A 34 -15.58 52.85 -28.66
N GLU A 35 -15.43 51.70 -29.32
CA GLU A 35 -16.52 50.74 -29.46
C GLU A 35 -15.97 49.31 -29.63
N ALA A 36 -16.74 48.29 -29.23
CA ALA A 36 -16.27 46.91 -29.10
C ALA A 36 -17.31 45.88 -29.55
N PRO A 37 -16.87 44.69 -30.01
CA PRO A 37 -17.70 43.50 -29.98
C PRO A 37 -17.07 42.31 -29.23
N ALA A 38 -17.93 41.39 -28.80
CA ALA A 38 -17.65 40.04 -28.31
C ALA A 38 -16.77 39.91 -27.03
N ILE A 39 -17.44 39.86 -25.87
CA ILE A 39 -16.88 39.22 -24.67
C ILE A 39 -16.76 37.72 -24.95
N VAL A 40 -15.55 37.18 -24.86
CA VAL A 40 -15.31 35.76 -24.54
C VAL A 40 -14.55 35.73 -23.22
N LEU A 41 -15.20 35.21 -22.17
CA LEU A 41 -14.60 35.07 -20.85
C LEU A 41 -13.38 34.14 -20.91
N PRO A 42 -12.37 34.33 -20.04
CA PRO A 42 -11.03 33.83 -20.28
C PRO A 42 -10.98 32.29 -20.29
N SER A 43 -10.57 31.73 -21.42
CA SER A 43 -9.95 30.40 -21.40
C SER A 43 -8.63 30.52 -20.64
N VAL A 44 -8.64 30.06 -19.38
CA VAL A 44 -7.45 30.05 -18.53
C VAL A 44 -6.46 29.03 -19.09
N LYS A 45 -5.66 29.46 -20.06
CA LYS A 45 -4.41 28.80 -20.42
C LYS A 45 -3.51 28.89 -19.20
N TYR A 46 -3.44 27.80 -18.43
CA TYR A 46 -2.51 27.64 -17.33
C TYR A 46 -1.10 27.94 -17.83
N VAL A 47 -0.53 29.07 -17.39
CA VAL A 47 0.88 29.39 -17.61
C VAL A 47 1.69 28.49 -16.69
N MET A 48 2.01 27.28 -17.17
CA MET A 48 2.93 26.36 -16.51
C MET A 48 4.31 26.99 -16.44
N THR A 49 4.66 27.54 -15.28
CA THR A 49 5.94 28.20 -15.05
C THR A 49 7.08 27.19 -14.88
N SER A 50 7.92 27.13 -15.92
CA SER A 50 9.29 26.58 -15.92
C SER A 50 9.48 25.05 -16.00
N THR A 51 10.20 24.65 -17.05
CA THR A 51 11.19 23.54 -17.05
C THR A 51 10.76 22.06 -16.94
N TYR A 52 9.59 21.66 -17.45
CA TYR A 52 9.34 20.24 -17.85
C TYR A 52 8.49 20.08 -19.13
N LEU A 53 8.76 20.90 -20.16
CA LEU A 53 8.29 20.67 -21.54
C LEU A 53 9.45 20.99 -22.51
N ALA A 54 9.59 20.34 -23.67
CA ALA A 54 8.65 19.42 -24.32
C ALA A 54 9.34 18.19 -24.91
N ALA A 55 8.63 17.07 -24.91
CA ALA A 55 8.64 16.18 -26.06
C ALA A 55 7.48 16.60 -26.99
N THR A 56 7.57 16.59 -28.32
CA THR A 56 8.47 15.82 -29.21
C THR A 56 8.79 16.63 -30.48
N PRO A 57 9.83 16.26 -31.26
CA PRO A 57 9.81 16.38 -32.72
C PRO A 57 9.92 15.00 -33.39
N GLY A 58 8.86 14.56 -34.08
CA GLY A 58 8.79 13.28 -34.79
C GLY A 58 7.35 12.85 -35.05
N SER A 59 7.16 11.71 -35.73
CA SER A 59 5.83 11.08 -35.78
C SER A 59 5.48 10.46 -34.43
N ALA A 60 4.18 10.38 -34.10
CA ALA A 60 3.73 9.66 -32.91
C ALA A 60 4.02 8.15 -33.04
N PRO A 61 4.54 7.49 -31.99
CA PRO A 61 4.72 6.05 -32.02
C PRO A 61 3.35 5.38 -32.01
N LEU A 62 3.20 4.26 -32.72
CA LEU A 62 1.90 3.59 -32.91
C LEU A 62 1.22 3.21 -31.58
N ILE A 63 2.01 2.98 -30.54
CA ILE A 63 1.54 2.67 -29.17
C ILE A 63 0.91 3.87 -28.44
N ALA A 64 1.11 5.10 -28.94
CA ALA A 64 0.40 6.29 -28.46
C ALA A 64 -1.01 6.43 -29.06
N THR A 65 -1.29 5.82 -30.22
CA THR A 65 -2.56 5.99 -30.95
C THR A 65 -3.82 5.61 -30.15
N PRO A 66 -3.84 4.53 -29.34
CA PRO A 66 -5.00 4.21 -28.49
C PRO A 66 -5.30 5.33 -27.48
N PHE A 67 -4.27 5.89 -26.85
CA PHE A 67 -4.41 7.00 -25.89
C PHE A 67 -4.88 8.29 -26.57
N GLN A 68 -4.46 8.53 -27.82
CA GLN A 68 -4.90 9.68 -28.62
C GLN A 68 -6.39 9.63 -29.00
N THR A 69 -7.03 8.46 -28.97
CA THR A 69 -8.51 8.36 -29.11
C THR A 69 -9.22 9.06 -27.94
N PHE A 70 -8.70 8.93 -26.72
CA PHE A 70 -9.33 9.45 -25.49
C PHE A 70 -8.81 10.86 -25.09
N ALA A 71 -8.50 11.70 -26.09
CA ALA A 71 -7.86 13.02 -25.94
C ALA A 71 -8.61 14.04 -25.04
N LYS A 72 -9.85 13.74 -24.64
CA LYS A 72 -10.61 14.49 -23.62
C LYS A 72 -10.02 14.34 -22.21
N ASN A 73 -9.64 13.12 -21.84
CA ASN A 73 -9.20 12.76 -20.49
C ASN A 73 -7.70 12.38 -20.43
N VAL A 74 -7.07 12.20 -21.59
CA VAL A 74 -5.69 11.72 -21.76
C VAL A 74 -4.89 12.68 -22.63
N ASN A 75 -3.67 13.01 -22.20
CA ASN A 75 -2.65 13.68 -23.01
C ASN A 75 -1.42 12.78 -23.18
N VAL A 76 -0.69 12.91 -24.28
CA VAL A 76 0.51 12.09 -24.57
C VAL A 76 1.67 12.91 -25.10
N ARG A 77 2.87 12.52 -24.69
CA ARG A 77 4.17 13.07 -25.13
C ARG A 77 5.21 11.94 -25.10
N TRP A 78 6.23 11.94 -25.95
CA TRP A 78 7.16 10.80 -26.05
C TRP A 78 8.58 11.20 -26.44
N ASP A 79 9.59 10.62 -25.79
CA ASP A 79 11.01 10.75 -26.19
C ASP A 79 11.48 9.48 -26.94
N ASP A 80 12.79 9.34 -27.21
CA ASP A 80 13.34 8.17 -27.91
C ASP A 80 13.26 6.85 -27.12
N THR A 81 12.87 6.90 -25.85
CA THR A 81 12.86 5.76 -24.91
C THR A 81 11.45 5.47 -24.38
N TYR A 82 10.67 6.50 -24.06
CA TYR A 82 9.39 6.36 -23.35
C TYR A 82 8.24 7.13 -24.01
N LEU A 83 7.07 6.49 -24.03
CA LEU A 83 5.78 7.17 -24.06
C LEU A 83 5.45 7.62 -22.64
N TYR A 84 5.03 8.88 -22.50
CA TYR A 84 4.44 9.39 -21.27
C TYR A 84 2.95 9.64 -21.51
N VAL A 85 2.11 9.12 -20.62
CA VAL A 85 0.66 9.26 -20.66
C VAL A 85 0.19 10.03 -19.43
N GLU A 86 -0.49 11.14 -19.67
CA GLU A 86 -0.96 12.06 -18.65
C GLU A 86 -2.48 11.94 -18.55
N ALA A 87 -3.00 11.70 -17.35
CA ALA A 87 -4.41 11.35 -17.15
C ALA A 87 -4.93 11.72 -15.74
N LYS A 88 -6.26 11.73 -15.59
CA LYS A 88 -6.96 11.95 -14.31
C LYS A 88 -7.35 10.66 -13.57
N GLY A 89 -7.14 9.49 -14.18
CA GLY A 89 -7.51 8.20 -13.59
C GLY A 89 -9.02 7.93 -13.48
N LEU A 90 -9.87 8.81 -14.04
CA LEU A 90 -11.32 8.61 -14.10
C LEU A 90 -11.80 8.43 -15.55
N PRO A 91 -12.64 7.42 -15.82
CA PRO A 91 -13.26 7.19 -17.12
C PRO A 91 -14.55 8.00 -17.32
N ASP A 92 -15.03 8.03 -18.57
CA ASP A 92 -16.31 8.61 -18.98
C ASP A 92 -17.51 7.65 -18.84
N HIS A 93 -17.34 6.47 -18.22
CA HIS A 93 -18.41 5.48 -18.01
C HIS A 93 -18.92 5.50 -16.55
N PRO A 94 -20.12 4.94 -16.27
CA PRO A 94 -20.59 4.75 -14.90
C PRO A 94 -19.60 3.89 -14.09
N MET A 95 -19.19 4.37 -12.92
CA MET A 95 -18.26 3.68 -12.01
C MET A 95 -19.00 3.13 -10.79
N MET A 96 -18.39 2.17 -10.10
CA MET A 96 -18.77 1.61 -8.81
C MET A 96 -20.09 0.82 -8.76
N ILE A 97 -20.98 0.96 -9.74
CA ILE A 97 -22.27 0.26 -9.80
C ILE A 97 -22.06 -1.27 -9.83
N GLY A 98 -22.78 -2.01 -8.98
CA GLY A 98 -22.71 -3.48 -8.92
C GLY A 98 -21.80 -4.05 -7.83
N ILE A 99 -20.85 -3.26 -7.29
CA ILE A 99 -19.94 -3.68 -6.21
C ILE A 99 -20.72 -4.14 -4.97
N LYS A 100 -20.30 -5.29 -4.40
CA LYS A 100 -20.89 -5.91 -3.20
C LYS A 100 -19.91 -5.98 -2.04
N SER A 101 -18.62 -6.16 -2.32
CA SER A 101 -17.54 -6.14 -1.32
C SER A 101 -16.89 -4.75 -1.27
N TRP A 102 -17.66 -3.74 -0.87
CA TRP A 102 -17.23 -2.34 -0.93
C TRP A 102 -16.34 -1.95 0.26
N GLN A 103 -15.11 -1.50 -0.01
CA GLN A 103 -14.14 -1.03 0.99
C GLN A 103 -14.32 0.46 1.38
N GLN A 104 -15.52 1.02 1.20
CA GLN A 104 -15.89 2.42 1.48
C GLN A 104 -15.12 3.51 0.70
N GLN A 105 -14.29 3.12 -0.27
CA GLN A 105 -13.56 4.01 -1.19
C GLN A 105 -14.49 4.59 -2.26
N VAL A 106 -14.24 5.79 -2.76
CA VAL A 106 -15.06 6.48 -3.78
C VAL A 106 -14.17 7.04 -4.91
N PRO A 107 -14.69 7.31 -6.12
CA PRO A 107 -13.87 7.88 -7.18
C PRO A 107 -13.46 9.34 -6.91
N ILE A 108 -12.18 9.59 -6.67
CA ILE A 108 -11.55 10.93 -6.65
C ILE A 108 -10.64 11.08 -7.87
N PRO A 109 -10.68 12.22 -8.60
CA PRO A 109 -9.76 12.47 -9.70
C PRO A 109 -8.32 12.57 -9.22
N GLN A 110 -7.50 11.62 -9.66
CA GLN A 110 -6.05 11.67 -9.46
C GLN A 110 -5.42 12.63 -10.49
N THR A 111 -4.09 12.85 -10.46
CA THR A 111 -3.41 13.67 -11.46
C THR A 111 -2.03 13.13 -11.77
N TYR A 112 -1.95 12.38 -12.85
CA TYR A 112 -0.73 11.82 -13.41
C TYR A 112 -0.29 12.75 -14.55
N ALA A 113 0.66 13.67 -14.32
CA ALA A 113 1.02 14.71 -15.30
C ALA A 113 2.44 15.26 -15.08
N GLY A 114 3.10 15.72 -16.16
CA GLY A 114 4.46 16.23 -16.07
C GLY A 114 5.40 15.14 -15.53
N ALA A 115 6.07 15.42 -14.40
CA ALA A 115 6.95 14.46 -13.73
C ALA A 115 6.22 13.22 -13.15
N THR A 116 4.90 13.28 -12.93
CA THR A 116 4.07 12.14 -12.47
C THR A 116 3.22 11.52 -13.57
N ALA A 117 3.57 11.73 -14.85
CA ALA A 117 2.97 11.00 -15.95
C ALA A 117 3.26 9.49 -15.84
N TRP A 118 2.34 8.65 -16.31
CA TRP A 118 2.63 7.23 -16.54
C TRP A 118 3.73 7.10 -17.59
N ARG A 119 4.67 6.17 -17.40
CA ARG A 119 5.84 6.00 -18.26
C ARG A 119 5.91 4.58 -18.79
N ILE A 120 5.84 4.43 -20.12
CA ILE A 120 5.78 3.15 -20.83
C ILE A 120 6.97 3.10 -21.81
N PRO A 121 7.81 2.05 -21.82
CA PRO A 121 8.95 1.97 -22.74
C PRO A 121 8.48 1.74 -24.19
N LEU A 122 9.08 2.47 -25.14
CA LEU A 122 8.80 2.35 -26.58
C LEU A 122 9.53 1.17 -27.24
N LYS A 123 10.52 0.61 -26.55
CA LYS A 123 11.42 -0.44 -27.01
C LYS A 123 11.42 -1.55 -25.94
N PRO A 124 10.31 -2.32 -25.80
CA PRO A 124 10.23 -3.38 -24.82
C PRO A 124 11.28 -4.46 -25.10
N VAL A 125 11.88 -4.99 -24.03
CA VAL A 125 12.91 -6.03 -24.09
C VAL A 125 12.36 -7.28 -23.42
N PRO A 126 12.35 -8.46 -24.07
CA PRO A 126 11.95 -9.71 -23.43
C PRO A 126 12.83 -10.01 -22.20
N ALA A 127 12.19 -10.23 -21.05
CA ALA A 127 12.88 -10.60 -19.82
C ALA A 127 13.48 -12.00 -19.92
N LYS A 128 14.70 -12.16 -19.38
CA LYS A 128 15.32 -13.49 -19.20
C LYS A 128 14.54 -14.35 -18.20
N GLU A 129 13.96 -13.68 -17.20
CA GLU A 129 13.14 -14.29 -16.14
C GLU A 129 11.82 -13.50 -16.04
N PRO A 130 10.81 -13.84 -16.87
CA PRO A 130 9.49 -13.21 -16.85
C PRO A 130 8.77 -13.34 -15.49
N MET A 131 8.24 -12.24 -14.96
CA MET A 131 7.65 -12.19 -13.61
C MET A 131 6.12 -12.34 -13.63
N SER A 132 5.56 -13.20 -12.76
CA SER A 132 4.12 -13.46 -12.71
C SER A 132 3.35 -12.57 -11.73
N ALA A 133 2.22 -12.02 -12.17
CA ALA A 133 1.26 -11.34 -11.30
C ALA A 133 0.60 -12.26 -10.25
N LYS A 134 0.86 -13.58 -10.28
CA LYS A 134 0.45 -14.50 -9.20
C LYS A 134 1.28 -14.37 -7.92
N THR A 135 2.49 -13.83 -8.01
CA THR A 135 3.45 -13.73 -6.88
C THR A 135 4.08 -12.35 -6.75
N HIS A 136 4.00 -11.52 -7.79
CA HIS A 136 4.51 -10.15 -7.87
C HIS A 136 3.37 -9.16 -8.15
N PHE A 137 3.65 -7.86 -8.04
CA PHE A 137 2.76 -6.77 -8.44
C PHE A 137 1.40 -6.80 -7.73
N MET A 138 1.42 -7.05 -6.42
CA MET A 138 0.23 -7.01 -5.55
C MET A 138 -0.16 -5.57 -5.15
N ARG A 139 0.58 -4.56 -5.62
CA ARG A 139 0.33 -3.12 -5.46
C ARG A 139 0.57 -2.42 -6.79
N GLY A 140 -0.08 -1.26 -6.96
CA GLY A 140 0.07 -0.43 -8.15
C GLY A 140 -0.48 -1.07 -9.42
N ALA A 141 -0.27 -0.39 -10.54
CA ALA A 141 -0.68 -0.85 -11.85
C ALA A 141 0.31 -1.86 -12.45
N ILE A 142 -0.22 -2.75 -13.28
CA ILE A 142 0.53 -3.60 -14.22
C ILE A 142 0.36 -3.16 -15.68
N ALA A 143 -0.69 -2.40 -15.98
CA ALA A 143 -0.94 -1.83 -17.31
C ALA A 143 -1.70 -0.50 -17.21
N LEU A 144 -1.80 0.23 -18.32
CA LEU A 144 -2.60 1.45 -18.44
C LEU A 144 -3.62 1.27 -19.57
N ALA A 145 -4.91 1.45 -19.25
CA ALA A 145 -5.98 1.42 -20.25
C ALA A 145 -5.90 2.63 -21.18
N ALA A 146 -6.36 2.48 -22.43
CA ALA A 146 -6.29 3.54 -23.44
C ALA A 146 -6.98 4.85 -23.01
N ASN A 147 -8.00 4.77 -22.13
CA ASN A 147 -8.69 5.92 -21.54
C ASN A 147 -7.95 6.57 -20.34
N GLY A 148 -6.71 6.16 -20.04
CA GLY A 148 -5.88 6.73 -18.98
C GLY A 148 -6.22 6.25 -17.56
N VAL A 149 -7.05 5.22 -17.42
CA VAL A 149 -7.32 4.55 -16.15
C VAL A 149 -6.27 3.45 -15.91
N PRO A 150 -5.67 3.34 -14.71
CA PRO A 150 -4.74 2.27 -14.40
C PRO A 150 -5.42 0.89 -14.40
N ILE A 151 -4.69 -0.14 -14.82
CA ILE A 151 -5.08 -1.55 -14.69
C ILE A 151 -4.15 -2.17 -13.64
N PHE A 152 -4.74 -2.59 -12.53
CA PHE A 152 -4.07 -3.29 -11.44
C PHE A 152 -4.12 -4.80 -11.69
N ASN A 153 -3.36 -5.54 -10.90
CA ASN A 153 -3.37 -7.01 -10.88
C ASN A 153 -4.79 -7.53 -10.57
N ALA A 154 -5.27 -8.52 -11.33
CA ALA A 154 -6.57 -9.16 -11.10
C ALA A 154 -6.71 -9.84 -9.71
N LEU A 155 -5.57 -10.08 -9.04
CA LEU A 155 -5.52 -10.42 -7.62
C LEU A 155 -5.34 -9.16 -6.78
N ASN A 156 -6.17 -9.00 -5.76
CA ASN A 156 -5.99 -7.95 -4.76
C ASN A 156 -4.83 -8.29 -3.79
N ASN A 157 -4.51 -7.37 -2.87
CA ASN A 157 -3.43 -7.49 -1.87
C ASN A 157 -3.51 -8.72 -0.93
N ARG A 158 -4.58 -9.52 -0.98
CA ARG A 158 -4.77 -10.75 -0.20
C ARG A 158 -4.52 -12.02 -1.02
N GLY A 159 -4.37 -11.89 -2.35
CA GLY A 159 -4.34 -13.00 -3.31
C GLY A 159 -5.73 -13.47 -3.77
N ASP A 160 -6.82 -12.77 -3.41
CA ASP A 160 -8.16 -13.09 -3.93
C ASP A 160 -8.34 -12.47 -5.32
N ASP A 161 -9.00 -13.20 -6.23
CA ASP A 161 -9.53 -12.67 -7.49
C ASP A 161 -10.63 -11.63 -7.20
N ALA A 162 -10.36 -10.35 -7.48
CA ALA A 162 -11.24 -9.24 -7.10
C ALA A 162 -12.62 -9.30 -7.80
N LYS A 163 -12.67 -9.88 -9.00
CA LYS A 163 -13.89 -10.08 -9.79
C LYS A 163 -14.75 -11.19 -9.18
N ALA A 164 -14.13 -12.31 -8.81
CA ALA A 164 -14.80 -13.41 -8.11
C ALA A 164 -15.27 -13.01 -6.70
N PHE A 165 -14.51 -12.15 -6.00
CA PHE A 165 -14.86 -11.61 -4.67
C PHE A 165 -15.99 -10.56 -4.71
N GLY A 166 -16.34 -10.03 -5.89
CA GLY A 166 -17.38 -9.01 -6.04
C GLY A 166 -16.95 -7.63 -5.54
N GLU A 167 -15.65 -7.31 -5.61
CA GLU A 167 -15.08 -5.99 -5.33
C GLU A 167 -15.21 -5.04 -6.55
N LEU A 168 -15.48 -5.57 -7.76
CA LEU A 168 -15.54 -4.81 -9.01
C LEU A 168 -16.95 -4.36 -9.41
N ASP A 169 -17.01 -3.26 -10.17
CA ASP A 169 -18.20 -2.74 -10.82
C ASP A 169 -18.52 -3.41 -12.17
N ASP A 170 -19.64 -3.00 -12.79
CA ASP A 170 -20.10 -3.50 -14.09
C ASP A 170 -19.13 -3.27 -15.27
N PHE A 171 -18.07 -2.46 -15.07
CA PHE A 171 -17.00 -2.19 -16.04
C PHE A 171 -15.66 -2.82 -15.64
N GLY A 172 -15.61 -3.54 -14.51
CA GLY A 172 -14.43 -4.30 -14.08
C GLY A 172 -13.40 -3.50 -13.28
N GLY A 173 -13.80 -2.39 -12.64
CA GLY A 173 -12.92 -1.62 -11.75
C GLY A 173 -13.53 -1.29 -10.39
N HIS A 174 -12.71 -0.69 -9.53
CA HIS A 174 -13.11 -0.17 -8.22
C HIS A 174 -12.16 0.94 -7.76
N CYS A 175 -12.41 1.52 -6.58
CA CYS A 175 -11.50 2.49 -5.97
C CYS A 175 -10.57 1.86 -4.92
N GLY A 176 -9.28 2.18 -5.00
CA GLY A 176 -8.23 1.82 -4.05
C GLY A 176 -8.21 2.72 -2.80
N LYS A 177 -7.26 2.43 -1.90
CA LYS A 177 -7.09 3.13 -0.60
C LYS A 177 -6.80 4.63 -0.70
N ALA A 178 -6.46 5.15 -1.88
CA ALA A 178 -6.25 6.58 -2.12
C ALA A 178 -7.48 7.24 -2.79
N ASP A 179 -8.64 6.57 -2.77
CA ASP A 179 -9.84 6.95 -3.55
C ASP A 179 -9.56 7.00 -5.07
N ASP A 180 -8.56 6.23 -5.51
CA ASP A 180 -8.09 6.09 -6.89
C ASP A 180 -8.89 5.02 -7.65
N TYR A 181 -9.56 5.36 -8.75
CA TYR A 181 -10.27 4.37 -9.57
C TYR A 181 -9.30 3.62 -10.51
N HIS A 182 -9.40 2.30 -10.54
CA HIS A 182 -8.57 1.44 -11.40
C HIS A 182 -9.30 0.12 -11.78
N TYR A 183 -8.93 -0.48 -12.91
CA TYR A 183 -9.49 -1.75 -13.38
C TYR A 183 -8.72 -2.96 -12.82
N HIS A 184 -9.41 -4.11 -12.71
CA HIS A 184 -8.85 -5.44 -12.45
C HIS A 184 -9.24 -6.46 -13.55
N ASP A 185 -10.27 -6.14 -14.33
CA ASP A 185 -10.69 -6.88 -15.53
C ASP A 185 -10.18 -6.18 -16.80
N ALA A 186 -10.23 -6.86 -17.95
CA ALA A 186 -9.85 -6.24 -19.21
C ALA A 186 -10.93 -5.24 -19.69
N PRO A 187 -10.60 -3.95 -19.94
CA PRO A 187 -11.58 -2.93 -20.36
C PRO A 187 -11.93 -3.06 -21.86
N VAL A 188 -12.38 -4.25 -22.28
CA VAL A 188 -12.70 -4.60 -23.67
C VAL A 188 -13.82 -3.75 -24.28
N PHE A 189 -14.63 -3.08 -23.44
CA PHE A 189 -15.65 -2.14 -23.90
C PHE A 189 -15.04 -0.91 -24.62
N LEU A 190 -13.76 -0.61 -24.40
CA LEU A 190 -13.04 0.46 -25.12
C LEU A 190 -12.92 0.17 -26.63
N GLU A 191 -13.05 -1.08 -27.09
CA GLU A 191 -13.15 -1.41 -28.53
C GLU A 191 -14.32 -0.69 -29.24
N LYS A 192 -15.32 -0.22 -28.49
CA LYS A 192 -16.44 0.58 -29.03
C LYS A 192 -15.99 1.93 -29.58
N GLU A 193 -14.95 2.52 -28.99
CA GLU A 193 -14.46 3.88 -29.30
C GLU A 193 -13.13 3.84 -30.07
N LEU A 194 -12.24 2.93 -29.68
CA LEU A 194 -11.00 2.62 -30.41
C LEU A 194 -11.24 1.98 -31.79
N GLY A 195 -12.35 1.27 -31.94
CA GLY A 195 -12.53 0.28 -32.99
C GLY A 195 -11.87 -1.07 -32.64
N LYS A 196 -12.34 -2.13 -33.30
CA LYS A 196 -11.80 -3.49 -33.15
C LYS A 196 -10.37 -3.59 -33.67
N GLY A 197 -9.59 -4.49 -33.09
CA GLY A 197 -8.21 -4.75 -33.54
C GLY A 197 -7.22 -3.63 -33.20
N LYS A 198 -7.57 -2.76 -32.24
CA LYS A 198 -6.67 -1.81 -31.59
C LYS A 198 -6.31 -2.30 -30.18
N PRO A 199 -5.15 -1.94 -29.63
CA PRO A 199 -4.87 -2.15 -28.22
C PRO A 199 -5.89 -1.42 -27.35
N ILE A 200 -6.50 -2.12 -26.38
CA ILE A 200 -7.38 -1.54 -25.36
C ILE A 200 -6.57 -0.98 -24.17
N ALA A 201 -5.33 -1.43 -24.02
CA ALA A 201 -4.40 -1.03 -22.98
C ALA A 201 -2.95 -1.31 -23.41
N VAL A 202 -1.99 -0.88 -22.59
CA VAL A 202 -0.56 -1.18 -22.76
C VAL A 202 0.02 -1.57 -21.40
N ALA A 203 0.74 -2.69 -21.35
CA ALA A 203 1.43 -3.15 -20.14
C ALA A 203 2.64 -2.26 -19.83
N LEU A 204 3.01 -2.15 -18.55
CA LEU A 204 4.14 -1.29 -18.14
C LEU A 204 5.51 -1.80 -18.60
N ASP A 205 5.60 -3.03 -19.11
CA ASP A 205 6.77 -3.57 -19.82
C ASP A 205 6.91 -3.06 -21.27
N GLY A 206 5.89 -2.36 -21.79
CA GLY A 206 5.85 -1.77 -23.13
C GLY A 206 5.07 -2.55 -24.19
N TYR A 207 4.54 -3.74 -23.89
CA TYR A 207 3.75 -4.50 -24.87
C TYR A 207 2.26 -4.11 -24.87
N ALA A 208 1.67 -4.11 -26.06
CA ALA A 208 0.25 -3.80 -26.26
C ALA A 208 -0.66 -4.92 -25.73
N ILE A 209 -1.84 -4.55 -25.23
CA ILE A 209 -2.91 -5.46 -24.79
C ILE A 209 -4.14 -5.27 -25.69
N TYR A 210 -4.54 -6.33 -26.38
CA TYR A 210 -5.68 -6.35 -27.32
C TYR A 210 -6.94 -6.95 -26.69
N GLY A 211 -8.08 -6.82 -27.38
CA GLY A 211 -9.33 -7.48 -27.03
C GLY A 211 -9.30 -9.01 -27.27
N TYR A 212 -10.49 -9.63 -27.28
CA TYR A 212 -10.65 -11.10 -27.45
C TYR A 212 -10.34 -11.65 -28.85
N ARG A 213 -9.65 -10.88 -29.71
CA ARG A 213 -9.37 -11.19 -31.12
C ARG A 213 -8.05 -10.56 -31.57
N GLU A 214 -7.46 -11.18 -32.58
CA GLU A 214 -6.33 -10.66 -33.36
C GLU A 214 -6.70 -9.30 -34.02
N PRO A 215 -5.72 -8.47 -34.44
CA PRO A 215 -5.98 -7.20 -35.12
C PRO A 215 -6.80 -7.30 -36.41
N ASP A 216 -6.70 -8.42 -37.12
CA ASP A 216 -7.47 -8.72 -38.34
C ASP A 216 -8.89 -9.24 -38.05
N GLY A 217 -9.24 -9.42 -36.77
CA GLY A 217 -10.52 -9.96 -36.31
C GLY A 217 -10.60 -11.49 -36.28
N SER A 218 -9.52 -12.22 -36.58
CA SER A 218 -9.46 -13.68 -36.44
C SER A 218 -9.45 -14.12 -34.96
N ALA A 219 -9.32 -15.42 -34.71
CA ALA A 219 -9.34 -15.98 -33.36
C ALA A 219 -7.92 -15.98 -32.78
N VAL A 220 -7.79 -15.55 -31.51
CA VAL A 220 -6.49 -15.45 -30.83
C VAL A 220 -5.74 -16.78 -30.85
N GLY A 221 -4.43 -16.71 -31.09
CA GLY A 221 -3.53 -17.86 -31.06
C GLY A 221 -3.40 -18.55 -29.69
N LYS A 222 -2.47 -19.51 -29.58
CA LYS A 222 -2.14 -20.13 -28.30
C LYS A 222 -1.34 -19.14 -27.44
N LEU A 223 -1.99 -18.58 -26.42
CA LEU A 223 -1.35 -17.72 -25.42
C LEU A 223 -0.40 -18.50 -24.50
N ASP A 224 0.55 -17.78 -23.92
CA ASP A 224 1.51 -18.22 -22.91
C ASP A 224 0.95 -18.13 -21.47
N ALA A 225 1.83 -18.27 -20.47
CA ALA A 225 1.48 -18.21 -19.06
C ALA A 225 1.03 -16.81 -18.58
N PHE A 226 1.32 -15.76 -19.34
CA PHE A 226 0.99 -14.37 -19.02
C PHE A 226 -0.13 -13.82 -19.90
N GLY A 227 -0.71 -14.62 -20.80
CA GLY A 227 -1.82 -14.20 -21.66
C GLY A 227 -1.38 -13.46 -22.91
N GLY A 228 -0.13 -13.62 -23.35
CA GLY A 228 0.37 -13.08 -24.61
C GLY A 228 0.95 -14.12 -25.54
N HIS A 229 1.27 -13.71 -26.76
CA HIS A 229 1.93 -14.52 -27.78
C HIS A 229 2.60 -13.62 -28.82
N GLU A 230 3.39 -14.21 -29.71
CA GLU A 230 4.08 -13.51 -30.79
C GLU A 230 3.45 -13.80 -32.15
N THR A 231 3.24 -12.76 -32.96
CA THR A 231 2.91 -12.88 -34.39
C THR A 231 3.87 -12.07 -35.24
N LYS A 232 4.17 -12.53 -36.47
CA LYS A 232 5.09 -11.83 -37.41
C LYS A 232 4.67 -10.39 -37.75
N ALA A 233 3.40 -10.03 -37.53
CA ALA A 233 2.88 -8.70 -37.83
C ALA A 233 3.03 -7.69 -36.68
N LEU A 234 3.11 -8.15 -35.42
CA LEU A 234 3.15 -7.29 -34.23
C LEU A 234 4.38 -7.50 -33.33
N GLY A 235 5.05 -8.65 -33.43
CA GLY A 235 5.90 -9.14 -32.33
C GLY A 235 5.04 -9.70 -31.18
N TYR A 236 5.60 -9.72 -29.97
CA TYR A 236 4.87 -10.14 -28.77
C TYR A 236 3.80 -9.12 -28.35
N HIS A 237 2.64 -9.60 -27.93
CA HIS A 237 1.53 -8.79 -27.40
C HIS A 237 0.58 -9.64 -26.55
N TYR A 238 -0.15 -8.97 -25.65
CA TYR A 238 -1.12 -9.59 -24.74
C TYR A 238 -2.55 -9.55 -25.30
N HIS A 239 -3.40 -10.47 -24.84
CA HIS A 239 -4.83 -10.46 -25.11
C HIS A 239 -5.68 -10.51 -23.85
N ALA A 240 -6.82 -9.81 -23.90
CA ALA A 240 -7.89 -9.96 -22.95
C ALA A 240 -8.43 -11.40 -22.93
N GLN A 241 -8.78 -11.90 -21.74
CA GLN A 241 -9.24 -13.26 -21.50
C GLN A 241 -10.56 -13.27 -20.72
N LYS A 242 -11.44 -14.25 -21.01
CA LYS A 242 -12.74 -14.38 -20.31
C LYS A 242 -12.66 -15.08 -18.95
N LYS A 243 -11.45 -15.45 -18.54
CA LYS A 243 -11.10 -16.10 -17.28
C LYS A 243 -9.81 -15.44 -16.77
N TYR A 244 -9.52 -15.60 -15.48
CA TYR A 244 -8.23 -15.24 -14.90
C TYR A 244 -7.07 -15.68 -15.82
N PRO A 245 -6.07 -14.81 -16.10
CA PRO A 245 -5.79 -13.52 -15.46
C PRO A 245 -6.61 -12.32 -15.97
N TYR A 246 -7.53 -12.50 -16.92
CA TYR A 246 -8.33 -11.46 -17.61
C TYR A 246 -7.53 -10.47 -18.47
N VAL A 247 -6.45 -9.90 -17.94
CA VAL A 247 -5.47 -9.02 -18.61
C VAL A 247 -4.15 -9.78 -18.81
N ASN A 248 -3.00 -9.10 -18.75
CA ASN A 248 -1.70 -9.75 -18.65
C ASN A 248 -1.50 -10.39 -17.25
N GLY A 249 -1.14 -11.67 -17.20
CA GLY A 249 -0.90 -12.43 -15.96
C GLY A 249 0.49 -12.25 -15.34
N GLY A 250 1.18 -11.18 -15.73
CA GLY A 250 2.59 -10.93 -15.45
C GLY A 250 3.23 -10.09 -16.56
N PHE A 251 4.57 -10.14 -16.64
CA PHE A 251 5.36 -9.44 -17.65
C PHE A 251 6.31 -10.39 -18.37
N HIS A 252 6.14 -10.43 -19.69
CA HIS A 252 7.09 -10.97 -20.66
C HIS A 252 8.30 -10.04 -20.83
N GLY A 253 8.11 -8.72 -20.74
CA GLY A 253 9.21 -7.76 -20.86
C GLY A 253 9.89 -7.42 -19.53
N GLU A 254 11.08 -6.81 -19.62
CA GLU A 254 11.84 -6.33 -18.46
C GLU A 254 11.09 -5.19 -17.74
N VAL A 255 10.69 -5.45 -16.50
CA VAL A 255 10.29 -4.43 -15.52
C VAL A 255 11.11 -4.58 -14.24
N LYS A 256 11.08 -3.57 -13.39
CA LYS A 256 11.62 -3.63 -12.04
C LYS A 256 10.46 -3.67 -11.04
N GLU A 257 10.52 -4.55 -10.04
CA GLU A 257 9.64 -4.50 -8.88
C GLU A 257 10.30 -3.76 -7.71
N VAL A 258 9.55 -2.90 -7.02
CA VAL A 258 9.90 -2.31 -5.73
C VAL A 258 8.64 -2.31 -4.87
N ASP A 259 8.75 -2.73 -3.61
CA ASP A 259 7.67 -2.75 -2.60
C ASP A 259 6.37 -3.43 -3.05
N GLY A 260 6.44 -4.38 -4.00
CA GLY A 260 5.31 -5.10 -4.56
C GLY A 260 4.58 -4.42 -5.73
N GLN A 261 5.21 -3.43 -6.39
CA GLN A 261 4.69 -2.71 -7.56
C GLN A 261 5.77 -2.47 -8.63
N VAL A 262 5.38 -2.16 -9.87
CA VAL A 262 6.32 -1.77 -10.94
C VAL A 262 6.98 -0.42 -10.64
N ASP A 263 8.30 -0.33 -10.77
CA ASP A 263 9.10 0.89 -10.55
C ASP A 263 9.78 1.40 -11.84
N PRO A 264 9.70 2.70 -12.16
CA PRO A 264 8.90 3.74 -11.51
C PRO A 264 7.48 3.81 -12.07
N GLN A 265 6.50 4.03 -11.19
CA GLN A 265 5.14 4.42 -11.54
C GLN A 265 4.67 5.59 -10.66
N PRO A 266 3.71 6.42 -11.11
CA PRO A 266 3.20 7.52 -10.30
C PRO A 266 2.28 7.03 -9.18
N SER A 267 2.34 7.69 -8.03
CA SER A 267 1.48 7.40 -6.88
C SER A 267 0.15 8.16 -6.93
N ALA A 268 -0.89 7.57 -6.35
CA ALA A 268 -2.16 8.24 -6.09
C ALA A 268 -2.08 9.11 -4.82
N SER A 269 -2.77 10.25 -4.83
CA SER A 269 -2.90 11.16 -3.69
C SER A 269 -4.07 10.74 -2.81
N HIS A 270 -3.78 10.27 -1.60
CA HIS A 270 -4.78 9.93 -0.59
C HIS A 270 -5.35 11.19 0.09
N VAL A 271 -6.68 11.25 0.23
CA VAL A 271 -7.42 12.41 0.77
C VAL A 271 -8.05 12.13 2.14
N ARG A 272 -8.70 10.98 2.32
CA ARG A 272 -9.53 10.69 3.50
C ARG A 272 -8.82 9.86 4.56
N ARG A 273 -8.48 10.49 5.69
CA ARG A 273 -8.11 9.77 6.93
C ARG A 273 -9.33 9.05 7.53
N THR A 274 -9.11 7.89 8.15
CA THR A 274 -10.13 7.21 8.98
C THR A 274 -10.73 8.18 10.00
N GLY A 275 -12.06 8.19 10.11
CA GLY A 275 -12.82 9.11 10.94
C GLY A 275 -14.00 8.42 11.64
N SER A 276 -14.95 9.22 12.10
CA SER A 276 -16.19 8.75 12.74
C SER A 276 -17.16 8.07 11.77
N SER A 277 -17.17 8.53 10.51
CA SER A 277 -18.15 8.15 9.49
C SER A 277 -17.56 7.30 8.36
N TYR A 278 -16.24 7.07 8.39
CA TYR A 278 -15.50 6.41 7.32
C TYR A 278 -14.32 5.61 7.88
N THR A 279 -14.19 4.37 7.41
CA THR A 279 -13.05 3.48 7.67
C THR A 279 -12.62 2.78 6.38
N GLN A 280 -11.36 2.36 6.28
CA GLN A 280 -10.89 1.50 5.16
C GLN A 280 -11.33 0.02 5.29
N SER A 281 -12.39 -0.27 6.06
CA SER A 281 -12.89 -1.64 6.26
C SER A 281 -14.02 -1.97 5.27
N PRO A 282 -14.15 -3.25 4.82
CA PRO A 282 -15.27 -3.67 3.99
C PRO A 282 -16.63 -3.48 4.67
N LEU A 283 -17.54 -2.72 4.07
CA LEU A 283 -18.88 -2.46 4.57
C LEU A 283 -19.82 -3.64 4.21
N ARG A 284 -19.85 -4.65 5.08
CA ARG A 284 -20.66 -5.87 4.87
C ARG A 284 -22.15 -5.54 4.68
N GLY A 285 -22.74 -6.10 3.63
CA GLY A 285 -24.14 -5.87 3.28
C GLY A 285 -24.39 -4.63 2.42
N ALA A 286 -23.34 -3.92 1.99
CA ALA A 286 -23.44 -2.89 0.97
C ALA A 286 -23.69 -3.49 -0.43
N LEU A 287 -24.42 -2.75 -1.26
CA LEU A 287 -24.51 -2.95 -2.70
C LEU A 287 -24.65 -1.58 -3.36
N ILE A 288 -23.70 -1.20 -4.21
CA ILE A 288 -23.69 0.10 -4.88
C ILE A 288 -24.72 0.11 -6.02
N LYS A 289 -25.52 1.18 -6.09
CA LYS A 289 -26.69 1.32 -6.97
C LYS A 289 -26.56 2.40 -8.03
N GLY A 290 -25.71 3.41 -7.81
CA GLY A 290 -25.54 4.51 -8.74
C GLY A 290 -24.41 5.44 -8.35
N PHE A 291 -23.73 5.99 -9.34
CA PHE A 291 -22.71 7.01 -9.18
C PHE A 291 -23.02 8.19 -10.11
N THR A 292 -22.88 9.42 -9.61
CA THR A 292 -23.16 10.65 -10.36
C THR A 292 -22.09 11.70 -10.09
N VAL A 293 -21.71 12.43 -11.14
CA VAL A 293 -20.78 13.57 -11.09
C VAL A 293 -21.46 14.79 -11.73
N ASP A 294 -21.42 15.93 -11.04
CA ASP A 294 -21.90 17.23 -11.53
C ASP A 294 -20.86 18.31 -11.20
N GLY A 295 -19.99 18.60 -12.17
CA GLY A 295 -18.83 19.49 -11.98
C GLY A 295 -17.90 19.00 -10.87
N ASN A 296 -17.89 19.71 -9.75
CA ASN A 296 -17.11 19.37 -8.55
C ASN A 296 -17.90 18.55 -7.50
N GLN A 297 -19.17 18.26 -7.74
CA GLN A 297 -20.03 17.49 -6.83
C GLN A 297 -20.13 16.04 -7.29
N TYR A 298 -20.14 15.13 -6.33
CA TYR A 298 -20.13 13.68 -6.54
C TYR A 298 -21.14 13.03 -5.59
N ALA A 299 -21.80 11.96 -6.03
CA ALA A 299 -22.62 11.14 -5.13
C ALA A 299 -22.53 9.65 -5.49
N LEU A 300 -22.21 8.83 -4.48
CA LEU A 300 -22.26 7.38 -4.54
C LEU A 300 -23.48 6.92 -3.73
N ASN A 301 -24.44 6.30 -4.42
CA ASN A 301 -25.69 5.81 -3.85
C ASN A 301 -25.63 4.29 -3.73
N TYR A 302 -25.99 3.76 -2.56
CA TYR A 302 -25.87 2.34 -2.24
C TYR A 302 -27.02 1.87 -1.35
N THR A 303 -27.19 0.56 -1.21
CA THR A 303 -28.08 -0.03 -0.19
C THR A 303 -27.24 -0.77 0.84
N LEU A 304 -27.46 -0.51 2.14
CA LEU A 304 -26.90 -1.29 3.24
C LEU A 304 -27.99 -2.18 3.84
N ASN A 305 -27.86 -3.50 3.68
CA ASN A 305 -28.89 -4.47 4.10
C ASN A 305 -30.30 -4.12 3.58
N GLY A 306 -30.37 -3.61 2.35
CA GLY A 306 -31.61 -3.17 1.69
C GLY A 306 -32.04 -1.71 1.97
N LYS A 307 -31.56 -1.06 3.05
CA LYS A 307 -31.84 0.37 3.30
C LYS A 307 -31.05 1.25 2.32
N PRO A 308 -31.68 2.21 1.61
CA PRO A 308 -30.97 3.14 0.73
C PRO A 308 -30.16 4.16 1.54
N LEU A 309 -28.91 4.41 1.13
CA LEU A 309 -27.96 5.36 1.71
C LEU A 309 -27.12 6.01 0.60
N SER A 310 -26.41 7.09 0.92
CA SER A 310 -25.49 7.76 0.01
C SER A 310 -24.26 8.30 0.74
N VAL A 311 -23.17 8.45 -0.01
CA VAL A 311 -22.04 9.33 0.32
C VAL A 311 -22.01 10.40 -0.76
N LYS A 312 -22.27 11.65 -0.40
CA LYS A 312 -22.12 12.81 -1.29
C LYS A 312 -20.83 13.53 -0.93
N TYR A 313 -20.10 14.04 -1.91
CA TYR A 313 -18.83 14.71 -1.66
C TYR A 313 -18.50 15.76 -2.72
N THR A 314 -17.77 16.79 -2.32
CA THR A 314 -17.50 17.99 -3.14
C THR A 314 -16.05 18.41 -3.03
N LEU A 315 -15.42 18.71 -4.18
CA LEU A 315 -14.13 19.40 -4.24
C LEU A 315 -14.34 20.92 -4.10
N ASN A 316 -13.89 21.47 -2.98
CA ASN A 316 -14.03 22.89 -2.65
C ASN A 316 -12.98 23.75 -3.38
N PRO A 317 -13.20 25.07 -3.54
CA PRO A 317 -12.26 25.97 -4.22
C PRO A 317 -10.88 26.09 -3.56
N ASP A 318 -10.79 25.82 -2.26
CA ASP A 318 -9.54 25.76 -1.48
C ASP A 318 -8.79 24.41 -1.62
N LYS A 319 -9.32 23.48 -2.43
CA LYS A 319 -8.88 22.10 -2.66
C LYS A 319 -9.16 21.13 -1.50
N THR A 320 -9.87 21.54 -0.46
CA THR A 320 -10.42 20.58 0.52
C THR A 320 -11.53 19.75 -0.12
N TRP A 321 -11.80 18.58 0.45
CA TRP A 321 -12.94 17.75 0.08
C TRP A 321 -13.90 17.61 1.25
N THR A 322 -15.15 18.04 1.07
CA THR A 322 -16.22 17.85 2.06
C THR A 322 -17.06 16.64 1.69
N PHE A 323 -17.29 15.75 2.65
CA PHE A 323 -18.10 14.55 2.54
C PHE A 323 -19.33 14.65 3.45
N LEU A 324 -20.47 14.18 2.95
CA LEU A 324 -21.75 14.05 3.64
C LEU A 324 -22.20 12.58 3.56
N TYR A 325 -22.11 11.88 4.68
CA TYR A 325 -22.49 10.48 4.85
C TYR A 325 -23.92 10.42 5.41
N SER A 326 -24.81 9.61 4.83
CA SER A 326 -26.11 9.28 5.43
C SER A 326 -26.03 7.99 6.25
N ASN A 327 -26.61 7.99 7.45
CA ASN A 327 -26.52 6.89 8.41
C ASN A 327 -27.80 6.01 8.43
N PRO A 328 -27.73 4.75 8.89
CA PRO A 328 -28.87 3.81 8.87
C PRO A 328 -30.05 4.15 9.80
N ASP A 329 -29.87 5.14 10.68
CA ASP A 329 -30.86 5.72 11.59
C ASP A 329 -31.59 6.94 10.99
N GLY A 330 -31.16 7.43 9.83
CA GLY A 330 -31.68 8.64 9.18
C GLY A 330 -30.91 9.93 9.50
N SER A 331 -29.87 9.86 10.34
CA SER A 331 -28.97 10.99 10.59
C SER A 331 -27.97 11.18 9.43
N THR A 332 -27.24 12.29 9.44
CA THR A 332 -26.13 12.56 8.51
C THR A 332 -24.91 13.08 9.23
N ALA A 333 -23.73 12.65 8.81
CA ALA A 333 -22.45 13.15 9.31
C ALA A 333 -21.65 13.85 8.20
N THR A 334 -20.99 14.95 8.54
CA THR A 334 -20.18 15.75 7.60
C THR A 334 -18.73 15.74 8.05
N GLU A 335 -17.81 15.34 7.17
CA GLU A 335 -16.37 15.38 7.42
C GLU A 335 -15.65 16.08 6.25
N THR A 336 -14.75 17.03 6.56
CA THR A 336 -13.94 17.73 5.55
C THR A 336 -12.47 17.37 5.73
N TYR A 337 -11.78 17.10 4.63
CA TYR A 337 -10.39 16.68 4.61
C TYR A 337 -9.56 17.57 3.67
N THR A 338 -8.38 18.00 4.11
CA THR A 338 -7.42 18.73 3.27
C THR A 338 -6.40 17.74 2.69
N PRO A 339 -6.18 17.67 1.37
CA PRO A 339 -5.15 16.82 0.77
C PRO A 339 -3.76 17.10 1.37
N GLY A 340 -3.09 16.07 1.86
CA GLY A 340 -1.77 16.15 2.48
C GLY A 340 -1.72 16.62 3.95
N GLU A 341 -2.87 16.90 4.59
CA GLU A 341 -2.91 17.30 6.01
C GLU A 341 -2.70 16.10 6.94
N ARG A 342 -1.54 16.07 7.62
CA ARG A 342 -1.30 15.17 8.75
C ARG A 342 -2.25 15.53 9.91
N GLY A 343 -2.90 14.51 10.48
CA GLY A 343 -3.91 14.70 11.52
C GLY A 343 -3.39 15.44 12.76
N ALA A 344 -4.26 16.25 13.38
CA ALA A 344 -3.94 17.07 14.54
C ALA A 344 -3.80 16.24 15.83
N GLY A 345 -2.61 15.69 16.07
CA GLY A 345 -2.21 15.05 17.32
C GLY A 345 -0.83 15.52 17.76
N GLY A 346 -0.77 16.38 18.79
CA GLY A 346 0.47 16.96 19.31
C GLY A 346 0.75 18.38 18.78
N GLY A 347 0.40 19.40 19.59
CA GLY A 347 0.62 20.81 19.25
C GLY A 347 2.07 21.28 19.40
N LYS A 348 2.45 22.34 18.67
CA LYS A 348 3.79 22.95 18.73
C LYS A 348 4.07 23.61 20.09
N GLY A 349 5.08 23.11 20.81
CA GLY A 349 5.83 23.92 21.77
C GLY A 349 6.87 24.78 21.04
N LYS A 350 6.62 26.08 20.85
CA LYS A 350 7.70 27.05 20.56
C LYS A 350 8.48 27.33 21.85
N GLY A 351 9.77 27.67 21.70
CA GLY A 351 10.72 27.70 22.82
C GLY A 351 10.35 28.66 23.96
N GLY A 352 10.55 28.19 25.19
CA GLY A 352 10.67 29.00 26.41
C GLY A 352 12.08 28.88 26.98
N GLU A 353 12.58 29.96 27.58
CA GLU A 353 13.98 30.10 27.97
C GLU A 353 14.32 29.43 29.33
N LYS A 354 15.61 29.23 29.61
CA LYS A 354 16.10 28.52 30.81
C LYS A 354 15.85 29.29 32.10
N GLY A 355 14.99 28.77 32.98
CA GLY A 355 14.88 29.18 34.39
C GLY A 355 15.43 28.11 35.35
N LYS A 356 16.34 28.48 36.27
CA LYS A 356 16.80 27.59 37.37
C LYS A 356 15.89 27.76 38.59
N GLY A 357 15.53 26.65 39.24
CA GLY A 357 14.88 26.66 40.56
C GLY A 357 15.11 25.34 41.32
N LYS A 358 15.47 25.43 42.60
CA LYS A 358 15.48 24.30 43.56
C LYS A 358 14.28 24.46 44.50
N GLY A 359 13.75 23.35 45.02
CA GLY A 359 13.27 23.35 46.42
C GLY A 359 11.98 22.59 46.74
N GLU A 360 12.12 21.68 47.71
CA GLU A 360 11.15 21.42 48.79
C GLU A 360 9.88 20.59 48.48
N LYS A 361 9.12 20.29 49.54
CA LYS A 361 8.35 19.04 49.72
C LYS A 361 6.86 19.28 49.95
N GLY A 362 6.01 18.43 49.37
CA GLY A 362 4.60 18.27 49.75
C GLY A 362 4.28 16.80 50.09
N LYS A 363 3.65 16.53 51.24
CA LYS A 363 3.27 15.18 51.67
C LYS A 363 1.85 14.79 51.19
N ARG A 364 1.63 13.50 50.93
CA ARG A 364 0.31 12.83 51.08
C ARG A 364 0.48 11.45 51.76
N PRO A 365 -0.60 10.85 52.31
CA PRO A 365 -0.51 9.82 53.36
C PRO A 365 -0.36 8.36 52.85
N PRO A 366 -0.08 7.39 53.74
CA PRO A 366 0.02 5.96 53.40
C PRO A 366 -1.35 5.30 53.10
N PRO A 367 -1.36 4.09 52.48
CA PRO A 367 -2.60 3.37 52.14
C PRO A 367 -3.26 2.72 53.36
N GLY A 368 -4.53 2.33 53.20
CA GLY A 368 -5.25 1.45 54.11
C GLY A 368 -5.99 0.35 53.34
N ASP A 369 -5.91 -0.88 53.84
CA ASP A 369 -6.62 -2.05 53.30
C ASP A 369 -8.11 -2.02 53.63
N GLY A 370 -8.94 -2.65 52.79
CA GLY A 370 -10.31 -2.99 53.17
C GLY A 370 -11.29 -3.32 52.04
N GLY A 371 -11.72 -4.58 51.96
CA GLY A 371 -13.03 -4.96 51.41
C GLY A 371 -13.10 -5.28 49.91
N ALA A 372 -13.13 -6.57 49.58
CA ALA A 372 -13.65 -7.05 48.30
C ALA A 372 -15.16 -7.32 48.40
N ILE A 373 -15.94 -6.90 47.40
CA ILE A 373 -17.36 -7.30 47.22
C ILE A 373 -17.58 -7.68 45.75
N VAL A 374 -18.41 -8.70 45.53
CA VAL A 374 -18.65 -9.37 44.26
C VAL A 374 -19.77 -8.67 43.46
N PRO A 375 -19.62 -8.45 42.13
CA PRO A 375 -20.74 -8.16 41.23
C PRO A 375 -21.57 -9.42 40.99
N THR A 376 -22.87 -9.36 41.26
CA THR A 376 -23.81 -10.48 41.10
C THR A 376 -24.29 -10.66 39.66
N ASP A 377 -24.48 -11.91 39.25
CA ASP A 377 -25.20 -12.25 38.01
C ASP A 377 -26.66 -11.76 38.04
N LEU A 378 -27.22 -11.50 36.85
CA LEU A 378 -28.64 -11.28 36.63
C LEU A 378 -29.21 -12.41 35.77
N GLU A 379 -30.11 -13.20 36.35
CA GLU A 379 -30.83 -14.26 35.64
C GLU A 379 -31.86 -13.67 34.65
N VAL A 380 -32.11 -14.40 33.56
CA VAL A 380 -33.33 -14.25 32.75
C VAL A 380 -34.10 -15.56 32.86
N THR A 381 -35.35 -15.47 33.32
CA THR A 381 -36.17 -16.62 33.69
C THR A 381 -36.90 -17.25 32.50
N SER A 382 -37.11 -18.56 32.56
CA SER A 382 -38.14 -19.26 31.78
C SER A 382 -38.57 -20.53 32.53
N ASP A 383 -39.80 -20.54 33.02
CA ASP A 383 -40.29 -21.55 33.95
C ASP A 383 -41.09 -22.69 33.28
N ALA A 384 -41.37 -23.73 34.06
CA ALA A 384 -42.37 -24.79 33.86
C ALA A 384 -42.11 -25.91 32.82
N ALA A 385 -41.65 -27.06 33.31
CA ALA A 385 -42.51 -28.26 33.43
C ALA A 385 -41.90 -29.29 34.41
N ASN A 386 -42.74 -29.97 35.18
CA ASN A 386 -42.34 -30.88 36.27
C ASN A 386 -42.48 -32.36 35.88
N GLU A 387 -41.53 -33.22 36.29
CA GLU A 387 -41.80 -34.50 36.98
C GLU A 387 -40.49 -35.21 37.40
N SER A 388 -40.57 -36.21 38.29
CA SER A 388 -39.45 -36.67 39.12
C SER A 388 -39.21 -38.20 39.11
N GLY A 389 -37.94 -38.61 39.22
CA GLY A 389 -37.51 -40.02 39.30
C GLY A 389 -36.02 -40.17 39.71
N PRO A 390 -35.60 -41.28 40.36
CA PRO A 390 -34.36 -41.32 41.14
C PRO A 390 -33.08 -41.80 40.39
N PRO A 391 -31.88 -41.51 40.94
CA PRO A 391 -30.56 -42.01 40.47
C PRO A 391 -30.19 -43.37 41.14
N PRO A 392 -28.98 -43.96 40.94
CA PRO A 392 -27.82 -43.52 40.15
C PRO A 392 -27.23 -44.58 39.17
N HIS A 393 -26.26 -44.17 38.34
CA HIS A 393 -24.97 -44.90 38.24
C HIS A 393 -23.88 -44.06 37.56
N GLU A 394 -22.62 -44.31 37.93
CA GLU A 394 -21.43 -43.67 37.36
C GLU A 394 -21.05 -44.27 35.99
N GLY A 395 -20.47 -43.46 35.08
CA GLY A 395 -19.71 -44.03 33.96
C GLY A 395 -19.56 -43.18 32.69
N LYS A 396 -18.32 -42.70 32.46
CA LYS A 396 -17.70 -42.46 31.14
C LYS A 396 -18.33 -41.44 30.17
N GLY A 397 -17.82 -40.21 30.24
CA GLY A 397 -17.35 -39.46 29.05
C GLY A 397 -18.36 -39.05 27.99
N LYS A 398 -18.93 -37.85 28.12
CA LYS A 398 -19.69 -37.19 27.04
C LYS A 398 -18.82 -36.98 25.80
N LYS A 399 -19.12 -37.71 24.71
CA LYS A 399 -18.66 -37.35 23.35
C LYS A 399 -19.27 -35.99 22.97
N GLY A 400 -18.44 -35.05 22.53
CA GLY A 400 -18.92 -33.75 22.04
C GLY A 400 -19.76 -33.89 20.78
N LYS A 401 -21.02 -33.44 20.81
CA LYS A 401 -21.81 -33.19 19.60
C LYS A 401 -21.38 -31.85 19.00
N GLY A 402 -20.82 -31.85 17.79
CA GLY A 402 -20.36 -30.61 17.14
C GLY A 402 -19.99 -30.71 15.65
N GLY A 403 -20.23 -31.84 15.00
CA GLY A 403 -19.88 -32.01 13.58
C GLY A 403 -20.80 -31.19 12.67
N LYS A 404 -20.30 -30.08 12.10
CA LYS A 404 -20.92 -29.45 10.93
C LYS A 404 -20.75 -30.37 9.72
N LYS A 405 -21.72 -30.30 8.80
CA LYS A 405 -21.86 -31.18 7.64
C LYS A 405 -20.68 -31.00 6.66
N GLY A 406 -19.64 -31.84 6.80
CA GLY A 406 -18.43 -31.83 5.97
C GLY A 406 -17.19 -32.44 6.65
N ASP A 407 -17.12 -32.43 7.98
CA ASP A 407 -15.89 -32.84 8.70
C ASP A 407 -15.67 -34.35 8.75
N LYS A 408 -14.44 -34.80 8.46
CA LYS A 408 -14.02 -36.21 8.55
C LYS A 408 -13.95 -36.67 10.02
N PRO A 409 -14.36 -37.91 10.36
CA PRO A 409 -14.25 -38.42 11.73
C PRO A 409 -12.81 -38.37 12.27
N GLY A 410 -12.63 -37.87 13.51
CA GLY A 410 -11.32 -37.75 14.16
C GLY A 410 -10.53 -36.47 13.82
N MET A 411 -11.04 -35.61 12.95
CA MET A 411 -10.43 -34.32 12.64
C MET A 411 -10.68 -33.30 13.76
N VAL A 412 -9.62 -32.74 14.33
CA VAL A 412 -9.66 -31.70 15.37
C VAL A 412 -9.14 -30.40 14.79
N LYS A 413 -9.94 -29.34 14.84
CA LYS A 413 -9.58 -27.99 14.39
C LYS A 413 -8.94 -27.17 15.51
N PRO A 414 -8.00 -26.26 15.20
CA PRO A 414 -7.49 -25.31 16.17
C PRO A 414 -8.59 -24.33 16.60
N SER A 415 -8.41 -23.73 17.77
CA SER A 415 -9.20 -22.63 18.33
C SER A 415 -8.28 -21.56 18.88
N THR A 416 -8.82 -20.44 19.37
CA THR A 416 -8.00 -19.32 19.86
C THR A 416 -7.14 -19.73 21.07
N GLU A 417 -7.58 -20.70 21.88
CA GLU A 417 -6.79 -21.24 23.00
C GLU A 417 -5.56 -22.04 22.56
N ASP A 418 -5.45 -22.43 21.28
CA ASP A 418 -4.23 -23.03 20.72
C ASP A 418 -3.22 -22.00 20.21
N THR A 419 -3.61 -20.71 20.18
CA THR A 419 -2.74 -19.66 19.62
C THR A 419 -1.70 -19.18 20.63
N LEU A 420 -0.55 -18.82 20.09
CA LEU A 420 0.61 -18.34 20.79
C LEU A 420 0.78 -16.85 20.48
N LYS A 421 0.56 -16.00 21.48
CA LYS A 421 0.79 -14.56 21.34
C LYS A 421 2.29 -14.27 21.20
N LEU A 422 2.64 -13.38 20.28
CA LEU A 422 3.95 -12.75 20.19
C LEU A 422 3.86 -11.23 20.14
N ASN A 423 4.91 -10.57 20.62
CA ASN A 423 5.10 -9.13 20.54
C ASN A 423 6.49 -8.86 19.93
N VAL A 424 6.59 -7.88 19.04
CA VAL A 424 7.84 -7.44 18.38
C VAL A 424 7.93 -5.92 18.41
N TYR A 425 9.13 -5.39 18.60
CA TYR A 425 9.49 -3.99 18.33
C TYR A 425 10.78 -3.97 17.51
N ALA A 426 10.86 -3.06 16.54
CA ALA A 426 12.08 -2.73 15.83
C ALA A 426 12.28 -1.21 15.79
N ASP A 427 13.53 -0.77 15.97
CA ASP A 427 14.04 0.46 15.39
C ASP A 427 14.71 0.06 14.05
N ASN A 428 14.16 0.37 12.86
CA ASN A 428 12.87 1.03 12.56
C ASN A 428 11.72 0.07 12.23
N TRP A 429 11.98 -1.03 11.50
CA TRP A 429 10.94 -1.97 11.06
C TRP A 429 11.48 -3.39 10.82
N PHE A 430 10.58 -4.36 10.63
CA PHE A 430 10.95 -5.76 10.46
C PHE A 430 10.03 -6.60 9.54
N ILE A 431 10.56 -7.75 9.09
CA ILE A 431 9.81 -8.85 8.46
C ILE A 431 10.12 -10.14 9.22
N LEU A 432 9.10 -10.90 9.64
CA LEU A 432 9.24 -12.13 10.43
C LEU A 432 8.59 -13.35 9.74
N TYR A 433 9.40 -14.39 9.60
CA TYR A 433 9.06 -15.71 9.08
C TYR A 433 9.12 -16.76 10.19
N ILE A 434 8.24 -17.77 10.12
CA ILE A 434 8.31 -18.96 10.96
C ILE A 434 8.09 -20.19 10.08
N ASN A 435 9.06 -21.10 10.10
CA ASN A 435 9.13 -22.31 9.28
C ASN A 435 9.00 -22.01 7.77
N GLY A 436 9.81 -21.09 7.26
CA GLY A 436 9.80 -20.68 5.85
C GLY A 436 8.60 -19.82 5.42
N LYS A 437 7.55 -19.72 6.24
CA LYS A 437 6.32 -18.98 5.93
C LYS A 437 6.40 -17.57 6.52
N LEU A 438 6.12 -16.54 5.72
CA LEU A 438 5.92 -15.18 6.21
C LEU A 438 4.75 -15.16 7.21
N ARG A 439 4.96 -14.57 8.40
CA ARG A 439 3.92 -14.49 9.45
C ARG A 439 3.56 -13.06 9.82
N VAL A 440 4.55 -12.16 9.87
CA VAL A 440 4.37 -10.77 10.28
C VAL A 440 5.26 -9.86 9.43
N VAL A 441 4.71 -8.72 9.03
CA VAL A 441 5.46 -7.56 8.52
C VAL A 441 5.11 -6.41 9.47
N ASP A 442 6.06 -5.52 9.74
CA ASP A 442 5.74 -4.28 10.44
C ASP A 442 4.70 -3.46 9.64
N PRO A 443 3.56 -3.05 10.23
CA PRO A 443 2.53 -2.28 9.52
C PRO A 443 2.88 -0.80 9.32
N ILE A 444 4.05 -0.32 9.76
CA ILE A 444 4.50 1.06 9.59
C ILE A 444 5.94 1.09 9.03
N ASP A 445 6.06 1.40 7.73
CA ASP A 445 7.31 1.38 6.95
C ASP A 445 8.45 2.27 7.48
N TYR A 446 8.21 3.17 8.45
CA TYR A 446 9.17 4.22 8.87
C TYR A 446 8.89 4.82 10.25
N MET A 447 7.78 5.55 10.42
CA MET A 447 7.42 6.29 11.65
C MET A 447 5.90 6.44 11.80
N PRO A 448 5.35 6.42 13.03
CA PRO A 448 6.06 6.17 14.29
C PRO A 448 6.42 4.70 14.48
N HIS A 449 7.53 4.43 15.17
CA HIS A 449 7.88 3.10 15.67
C HIS A 449 6.72 2.52 16.49
N ASN A 450 6.44 1.23 16.31
CA ASN A 450 5.29 0.58 16.96
C ASN A 450 5.68 -0.76 17.62
N VAL A 451 4.71 -1.36 18.30
CA VAL A 451 4.83 -2.70 18.88
C VAL A 451 3.79 -3.59 18.20
N VAL A 452 4.24 -4.52 17.37
CA VAL A 452 3.37 -5.46 16.68
C VAL A 452 3.03 -6.59 17.62
N SER A 453 1.74 -6.72 17.97
CA SER A 453 1.21 -7.81 18.79
C SER A 453 0.28 -8.67 17.96
N VAL A 454 0.57 -9.97 17.80
CA VAL A 454 -0.27 -10.91 17.04
C VAL A 454 -0.33 -12.29 17.72
N ASP A 455 -1.39 -13.03 17.42
CA ASP A 455 -1.56 -14.42 17.84
C ASP A 455 -1.33 -15.36 16.65
N ILE A 456 -0.43 -16.32 16.77
CA ILE A 456 -0.09 -17.31 15.72
C ILE A 456 -0.47 -18.73 16.15
N LEU A 457 -0.61 -19.67 15.21
CA LEU A 457 -0.61 -21.09 15.55
C LEU A 457 0.83 -21.62 15.48
N PRO A 458 1.41 -22.12 16.59
CA PRO A 458 2.80 -22.58 16.60
C PRO A 458 2.94 -23.96 15.95
N GLU A 459 3.92 -24.09 15.06
CA GLU A 459 4.31 -25.34 14.40
C GLU A 459 5.71 -25.73 14.91
N TYR A 460 5.82 -26.41 16.06
CA TYR A 460 7.14 -26.80 16.61
C TYR A 460 7.76 -28.01 15.88
N PRO A 461 9.10 -28.07 15.73
CA PRO A 461 10.07 -27.03 16.06
C PRO A 461 9.96 -25.82 15.13
N MET A 462 10.14 -24.62 15.69
CA MET A 462 10.06 -23.36 14.96
C MET A 462 11.46 -22.86 14.59
N THR A 463 11.79 -22.85 13.30
CA THR A 463 12.84 -21.96 12.77
C THR A 463 12.21 -20.58 12.62
N ILE A 464 12.65 -19.61 13.43
CA ILE A 464 12.22 -18.21 13.36
C ILE A 464 13.31 -17.44 12.63
N ALA A 465 12.94 -16.68 11.59
CA ALA A 465 13.85 -15.88 10.80
C ALA A 465 13.29 -14.45 10.65
N ILE A 466 14.10 -13.43 10.94
CA ILE A 466 13.67 -12.03 10.97
C ILE A 466 14.65 -11.16 10.18
N MET A 467 14.15 -10.27 9.33
CA MET A 467 14.91 -9.15 8.78
C MET A 467 14.57 -7.92 9.62
N GLY A 468 15.54 -7.34 10.32
CA GLY A 468 15.43 -6.03 10.95
C GLY A 468 16.08 -4.97 10.06
N ARG A 469 15.48 -3.78 9.96
CA ARG A 469 16.00 -2.66 9.18
C ARG A 469 15.92 -1.33 9.91
N ASP A 470 17.04 -0.65 9.92
CA ASP A 470 17.21 0.76 10.31
C ASP A 470 16.73 1.68 9.17
N ASN A 471 16.40 2.95 9.43
CA ASN A 471 15.92 3.88 8.39
C ASN A 471 17.08 4.65 7.70
N ALA A 472 18.16 3.94 7.41
CA ALA A 472 19.29 4.47 6.66
C ALA A 472 19.00 4.61 5.15
N ASP A 473 19.37 5.75 4.56
CA ASP A 473 19.33 5.93 3.10
C ASP A 473 20.24 4.92 2.39
N PRO A 474 19.78 4.25 1.32
CA PRO A 474 20.51 3.13 0.71
C PRO A 474 21.81 3.52 -0.02
N LYS A 475 22.12 4.81 -0.17
CA LYS A 475 23.36 5.31 -0.80
C LYS A 475 24.37 5.83 0.22
N THR A 476 23.91 6.38 1.34
CA THR A 476 24.78 6.98 2.37
C THR A 476 24.94 6.09 3.60
N GLY A 477 23.94 5.28 3.93
CA GLY A 477 23.85 4.61 5.22
C GLY A 477 23.48 5.54 6.36
N LEU A 478 23.06 6.78 6.07
CA LEU A 478 22.68 7.77 7.07
C LEU A 478 21.16 7.80 7.24
N GLU A 479 20.72 7.84 8.49
CA GLU A 479 19.34 8.15 8.83
C GLU A 479 19.06 9.66 8.81
N TYR A 480 17.82 10.04 8.50
CA TYR A 480 17.30 11.43 8.54
C TYR A 480 18.12 12.49 7.76
N GLY A 481 19.12 12.07 6.98
CA GLY A 481 20.02 12.88 6.16
C GLY A 481 21.44 13.01 6.70
N ASP A 482 21.64 13.02 8.03
CA ASP A 482 22.93 13.34 8.67
C ASP A 482 23.31 12.48 9.89
N ARG A 483 22.56 11.39 10.16
CA ARG A 483 22.73 10.60 11.39
C ARG A 483 23.22 9.17 11.14
N ILE A 484 23.93 8.66 12.13
CA ILE A 484 24.21 7.23 12.33
C ILE A 484 23.03 6.63 13.11
N GLY A 485 22.68 5.37 12.85
CA GLY A 485 21.45 4.74 13.36
C GLY A 485 21.44 4.45 14.86
N ASP A 486 20.23 4.33 15.44
CA ASP A 486 20.02 3.82 16.81
C ASP A 486 19.26 2.47 16.88
N ALA A 487 19.23 1.75 15.74
CA ALA A 487 18.67 0.42 15.47
C ALA A 487 18.49 -0.56 16.65
N GLY A 488 17.53 -1.48 16.53
CA GLY A 488 17.48 -2.65 17.41
C GLY A 488 16.22 -3.49 17.31
N LEU A 489 16.34 -4.81 17.49
CA LEU A 489 15.22 -5.76 17.47
C LEU A 489 14.97 -6.34 18.86
N VAL A 490 13.72 -6.36 19.32
CA VAL A 490 13.31 -7.10 20.53
C VAL A 490 11.98 -7.82 20.31
N LEU A 491 11.90 -9.07 20.76
CA LEU A 491 10.73 -9.93 20.57
C LEU A 491 10.53 -10.88 21.75
N LYS A 492 9.26 -11.15 22.05
CA LYS A 492 8.83 -12.12 23.05
C LYS A 492 7.55 -12.84 22.64
N PHE A 493 7.57 -14.16 22.70
CA PHE A 493 6.41 -15.04 22.57
C PHE A 493 5.92 -15.46 23.96
N ALA A 494 4.65 -15.88 24.08
CA ALA A 494 4.05 -16.28 25.37
C ALA A 494 4.46 -17.69 25.87
N ASP A 495 5.24 -18.44 25.09
CA ASP A 495 5.87 -19.73 25.46
C ASP A 495 7.18 -19.54 26.25
N GLY A 496 7.70 -18.32 26.32
CA GLY A 496 9.00 -17.98 26.90
C GLY A 496 10.11 -17.77 25.87
N THR A 497 9.85 -17.94 24.57
CA THR A 497 10.80 -17.62 23.50
C THR A 497 11.03 -16.11 23.44
N VAL A 498 12.30 -15.70 23.51
CA VAL A 498 12.71 -14.29 23.53
C VAL A 498 13.98 -14.03 22.71
N THR A 499 14.17 -12.79 22.25
CA THR A 499 15.46 -12.33 21.71
C THR A 499 16.55 -12.28 22.78
N ASN A 500 17.73 -12.83 22.45
CA ASN A 500 18.92 -12.93 23.30
C ASN A 500 20.14 -13.36 22.45
N ALA A 501 21.34 -13.35 23.02
CA ALA A 501 22.60 -13.62 22.31
C ALA A 501 22.72 -15.03 21.65
N LYS A 502 21.84 -15.98 21.97
CA LYS A 502 21.86 -17.31 21.31
C LYS A 502 21.39 -17.26 19.85
N TRP A 503 20.63 -16.24 19.46
CA TRP A 503 20.21 -16.03 18.08
C TRP A 503 21.44 -15.84 17.18
N LYS A 504 21.34 -16.26 15.91
CA LYS A 504 22.28 -15.88 14.86
C LYS A 504 21.94 -14.49 14.34
N ALA A 505 22.95 -13.72 13.96
CA ALA A 505 22.80 -12.42 13.30
C ALA A 505 23.82 -12.27 12.16
N LYS A 506 23.40 -11.63 11.07
CA LYS A 506 24.30 -11.24 9.97
C LYS A 506 23.80 -10.00 9.25
N SER A 507 24.68 -9.01 9.09
CA SER A 507 24.42 -7.79 8.33
C SER A 507 24.58 -7.99 6.82
N TYR A 508 23.73 -7.32 6.04
CA TYR A 508 23.69 -7.34 4.58
C TYR A 508 23.69 -5.93 3.94
N PHE A 509 23.40 -4.88 4.69
CA PHE A 509 23.58 -3.48 4.27
C PHE A 509 24.31 -2.75 5.39
N LYS A 510 25.43 -2.10 5.07
CA LYS A 510 26.25 -1.33 6.00
C LYS A 510 26.47 0.10 5.52
N GLY A 511 26.53 1.05 6.45
CA GLY A 511 27.01 2.41 6.22
C GLY A 511 26.58 3.38 7.33
N PRO A 512 27.17 4.60 7.38
CA PRO A 512 28.31 5.06 6.61
C PRO A 512 29.59 4.29 6.99
N LEU A 513 30.31 3.73 6.02
CA LEU A 513 31.50 2.93 6.30
C LEU A 513 32.57 3.75 7.06
N ASN A 514 33.07 3.18 8.15
CA ASN A 514 33.97 3.84 9.12
C ASN A 514 33.36 5.04 9.87
N GLY A 515 32.05 5.26 9.81
CA GLY A 515 31.39 6.40 10.44
C GLY A 515 31.57 7.73 9.71
N ASP A 516 32.03 7.75 8.44
CA ASP A 516 32.22 9.01 7.70
C ASP A 516 30.88 9.59 7.20
N VAL A 517 30.22 10.37 8.07
CA VAL A 517 29.01 11.13 7.78
C VAL A 517 29.22 12.19 6.67
N LYS A 518 30.47 12.62 6.39
CA LYS A 518 30.77 13.70 5.44
C LYS A 518 30.97 13.19 4.01
N ASN A 519 31.59 12.02 3.85
CA ASN A 519 31.77 11.35 2.56
C ASN A 519 31.18 9.94 2.62
N PRO A 520 29.88 9.80 2.91
CA PRO A 520 29.27 8.53 3.25
C PRO A 520 29.39 7.51 2.11
N LYS A 521 29.70 6.27 2.51
CA LYS A 521 29.82 5.10 1.63
C LYS A 521 29.07 3.94 2.26
N VAL A 522 28.59 3.04 1.41
CA VAL A 522 27.80 1.88 1.81
C VAL A 522 28.40 0.59 1.27
N GLU A 523 28.17 -0.50 1.99
CA GLU A 523 28.42 -1.87 1.54
C GLU A 523 27.06 -2.59 1.47
N HIS A 524 26.75 -3.18 0.31
CA HIS A 524 25.56 -4.00 0.12
C HIS A 524 26.00 -5.41 -0.28
N THR A 525 25.69 -6.39 0.57
CA THR A 525 25.81 -7.82 0.25
C THR A 525 24.43 -8.31 -0.21
N PRO A 526 24.31 -9.05 -1.33
CA PRO A 526 23.05 -9.66 -1.74
C PRO A 526 22.48 -10.58 -0.65
N VAL A 527 21.22 -10.34 -0.26
CA VAL A 527 20.46 -11.23 0.63
C VAL A 527 20.14 -12.52 -0.14
N PRO A 528 20.46 -13.72 0.39
CA PRO A 528 20.09 -14.99 -0.24
C PRO A 528 18.58 -15.11 -0.38
N ALA A 529 18.08 -15.59 -1.53
CA ALA A 529 16.64 -15.64 -1.81
C ALA A 529 15.84 -16.53 -0.82
N ASP A 530 16.52 -17.47 -0.16
CA ASP A 530 16.01 -18.52 0.72
C ASP A 530 16.41 -18.33 2.20
N TRP A 531 16.94 -17.15 2.59
CA TRP A 531 17.48 -16.88 3.94
C TRP A 531 16.53 -17.18 5.11
N PHE A 532 15.21 -17.26 4.85
CA PHE A 532 14.15 -17.54 5.81
C PHE A 532 13.73 -19.03 5.88
N ALA A 533 14.29 -19.89 5.03
CA ALA A 533 13.95 -21.32 4.95
C ALA A 533 14.38 -22.10 6.20
N VAL A 534 13.75 -23.26 6.44
CA VAL A 534 14.00 -24.10 7.63
C VAL A 534 15.41 -24.69 7.64
N ASP A 535 15.91 -25.00 6.45
CA ASP A 535 17.12 -25.73 6.09
C ASP A 535 18.28 -24.83 5.59
N PHE A 536 18.07 -23.52 5.51
CA PHE A 536 19.11 -22.55 5.20
C PHE A 536 20.25 -22.59 6.23
N ASP A 537 21.50 -22.67 5.75
CA ASP A 537 22.71 -22.77 6.57
C ASP A 537 23.16 -21.41 7.15
N ASP A 538 22.89 -21.23 8.44
CA ASP A 538 23.37 -20.11 9.26
C ASP A 538 24.58 -20.47 10.15
N SER A 539 25.23 -21.62 9.94
CA SER A 539 26.35 -22.08 10.77
C SER A 539 27.49 -21.06 10.84
N GLN A 540 27.77 -20.39 9.72
CA GLN A 540 28.80 -19.36 9.56
C GLN A 540 28.37 -17.96 10.02
N TRP A 541 27.14 -17.78 10.53
CA TRP A 541 26.69 -16.49 11.04
C TRP A 541 27.21 -16.26 12.46
N ALA A 542 27.48 -15.01 12.79
CA ALA A 542 27.82 -14.61 14.15
C ALA A 542 26.61 -14.81 15.08
N HIS A 543 26.88 -14.82 16.39
CA HIS A 543 25.82 -14.69 17.38
C HIS A 543 25.41 -13.23 17.53
N ALA A 544 24.13 -12.99 17.78
CA ALA A 544 23.59 -11.66 17.95
C ALA A 544 24.17 -11.00 19.21
N THR A 545 24.47 -9.71 19.16
CA THR A 545 24.96 -8.97 20.33
C THR A 545 23.76 -8.38 21.08
N GLU A 546 23.73 -8.55 22.40
CA GLU A 546 22.71 -7.94 23.27
C GLU A 546 23.07 -6.48 23.58
N TYR A 547 22.11 -5.59 23.36
CA TYR A 547 22.21 -4.16 23.69
C TYR A 547 21.24 -3.79 24.81
N THR A 548 21.54 -2.71 25.53
CA THR A 548 20.67 -2.21 26.60
C THR A 548 19.60 -1.28 26.03
N GLU A 549 18.51 -1.11 26.79
CA GLU A 549 17.42 -0.20 26.43
C GLU A 549 17.91 1.25 26.28
N GLU A 550 18.89 1.65 27.08
CA GLU A 550 19.52 2.97 27.03
C GLU A 550 20.42 3.17 25.79
N ARG A 551 20.88 2.09 25.15
CA ARG A 551 21.70 2.15 23.93
C ARG A 551 20.85 2.16 22.65
N VAL A 552 19.75 1.40 22.61
CA VAL A 552 18.77 1.46 21.50
C VAL A 552 17.87 2.70 21.61
N ASN A 553 17.66 3.20 22.83
CA ASN A 553 16.81 4.36 23.10
C ASN A 553 15.43 4.23 22.41
N PRO A 554 14.69 3.11 22.64
CA PRO A 554 13.47 2.78 21.91
C PRO A 554 12.32 3.72 22.28
N LYS A 555 11.42 3.97 21.34
CA LYS A 555 10.50 5.11 21.43
C LYS A 555 9.24 4.74 22.25
N GLU A 556 8.36 5.72 22.48
CA GLU A 556 7.25 5.66 23.46
C GLU A 556 6.33 4.42 23.36
N SER A 557 6.18 3.85 22.16
CA SER A 557 5.42 2.62 21.90
C SER A 557 6.02 1.40 22.61
N PHE A 558 7.35 1.24 22.61
CA PHE A 558 8.03 0.23 23.41
C PHE A 558 7.82 0.49 24.90
N THR A 559 7.99 1.73 25.37
CA THR A 559 7.83 2.10 26.78
C THR A 559 6.44 1.73 27.31
N LYS A 560 5.39 1.96 26.51
CA LYS A 560 3.99 1.59 26.83
C LYS A 560 3.74 0.08 26.88
N ALA A 561 4.56 -0.72 26.19
CA ALA A 561 4.41 -2.17 26.08
C ALA A 561 5.51 -2.97 26.80
N LYS A 562 6.38 -2.32 27.59
CA LYS A 562 7.63 -2.89 28.12
C LYS A 562 7.48 -4.25 28.82
N GLU A 563 6.42 -4.46 29.60
CA GLU A 563 6.11 -5.73 30.27
C GLU A 563 5.86 -6.89 29.29
N SER A 564 5.32 -6.60 28.10
CA SER A 564 5.15 -7.56 27.00
C SER A 564 6.47 -8.12 26.47
N PHE A 565 7.60 -7.48 26.80
CA PHE A 565 8.97 -7.91 26.48
C PHE A 565 9.76 -8.40 27.70
N ALA A 566 9.17 -8.48 28.90
CA ALA A 566 9.89 -8.85 30.13
C ALA A 566 10.66 -10.18 29.99
N GLY A 567 11.99 -10.13 30.16
CA GLY A 567 12.92 -11.27 29.97
C GLY A 567 13.60 -11.31 28.59
N ALA A 568 13.12 -10.56 27.60
CA ALA A 568 13.78 -10.38 26.32
C ALA A 568 14.90 -9.32 26.38
N LYS A 569 15.72 -9.33 25.33
CA LYS A 569 16.85 -8.41 25.13
C LYS A 569 16.75 -7.76 23.77
N PHE A 570 17.16 -6.51 23.66
CA PHE A 570 17.46 -5.93 22.35
C PHE A 570 18.66 -6.66 21.76
N ILE A 571 18.55 -7.08 20.51
CA ILE A 571 19.62 -7.73 19.78
C ILE A 571 19.88 -7.05 18.44
N TRP A 572 21.13 -7.12 17.99
CA TRP A 572 21.53 -6.76 16.62
C TRP A 572 22.71 -7.63 16.14
N SER A 573 23.39 -7.22 15.07
CA SER A 573 24.76 -7.66 14.79
C SER A 573 25.73 -7.17 15.88
N ASP A 574 27.03 -7.27 15.66
CA ASP A 574 28.07 -6.64 16.51
C ASP A 574 28.18 -5.12 16.35
N ASN A 575 27.47 -4.51 15.39
CA ASN A 575 27.54 -3.07 15.09
C ASN A 575 26.16 -2.42 14.93
N LEU A 576 25.57 -2.01 16.05
CA LEU A 576 24.28 -1.28 16.11
C LEU A 576 24.25 0.02 15.29
N ASP A 577 25.39 0.70 15.15
CA ASP A 577 25.50 2.03 14.54
C ASP A 577 25.45 2.00 13.01
N LEU A 578 26.06 0.98 12.39
CA LEU A 578 26.37 0.99 10.95
C LEU A 578 25.81 -0.21 10.16
N ASP A 579 25.23 -1.22 10.80
CA ASP A 579 24.62 -2.37 10.11
C ASP A 579 23.11 -2.15 9.93
N ASN A 580 22.73 -1.57 8.80
CA ASN A 580 21.40 -1.02 8.55
C ASN A 580 20.37 -2.04 8.04
N THR A 581 20.80 -3.26 7.73
CA THR A 581 19.91 -4.41 7.49
C THR A 581 20.55 -5.67 8.02
N VAL A 582 19.96 -6.24 9.07
CA VAL A 582 20.45 -7.45 9.73
C VAL A 582 19.40 -8.54 9.65
N LEU A 583 19.84 -9.73 9.25
CA LEU A 583 19.04 -10.95 9.30
C LEU A 583 19.35 -11.69 10.60
N PHE A 584 18.30 -12.16 11.26
CA PHE A 584 18.34 -12.92 12.50
C PHE A 584 17.73 -14.28 12.30
N ARG A 585 18.31 -15.32 12.90
CA ARG A 585 17.78 -16.69 12.86
C ARG A 585 17.89 -17.37 14.21
N THR A 586 16.91 -18.19 14.56
CA THR A 586 16.98 -19.09 15.72
C THR A 586 16.10 -20.32 15.50
N ARG A 587 16.35 -21.37 16.28
CA ARG A 587 15.54 -22.59 16.30
C ARG A 587 15.01 -22.85 17.70
N VAL A 588 13.70 -23.10 17.79
CA VAL A 588 12.96 -23.28 19.04
C VAL A 588 12.29 -24.65 19.02
N GLU A 589 12.70 -25.53 19.93
CA GLU A 589 12.05 -26.82 20.17
C GLU A 589 10.80 -26.65 21.06
N ALA A 590 9.89 -27.62 21.03
CA ALA A 590 8.62 -27.53 21.77
C ALA A 590 8.84 -27.44 23.31
N PRO A 591 8.13 -26.54 24.03
CA PRO A 591 8.15 -26.52 25.49
C PRO A 591 7.74 -27.88 26.10
N ALA A 592 8.30 -28.19 27.26
CA ALA A 592 8.12 -29.50 27.89
C ALA A 592 6.63 -29.77 28.20
N GLY A 593 6.09 -30.85 27.61
CA GLY A 593 4.69 -31.24 27.75
C GLY A 593 3.74 -30.68 26.68
N THR A 594 4.18 -29.73 25.85
CA THR A 594 3.40 -29.23 24.71
C THR A 594 3.06 -30.36 23.74
N LYS A 595 1.78 -30.52 23.43
CA LYS A 595 1.27 -31.47 22.42
C LYS A 595 0.28 -30.75 21.53
N GLN A 596 0.47 -30.86 20.22
CA GLN A 596 -0.44 -30.25 19.24
C GLN A 596 -1.85 -30.86 19.39
N ARG A 597 -2.83 -30.02 19.76
CA ARG A 597 -4.22 -30.45 20.02
C ARG A 597 -5.00 -30.71 18.72
N TRP A 598 -4.70 -29.94 17.68
CA TRP A 598 -5.38 -29.98 16.40
C TRP A 598 -4.70 -30.94 15.41
N THR A 599 -5.49 -31.59 14.56
CA THR A 599 -5.02 -32.51 13.51
C THR A 599 -5.24 -31.98 12.09
N THR A 600 -6.02 -30.90 11.93
CA THR A 600 -6.08 -30.16 10.66
C THR A 600 -4.77 -29.42 10.38
N LYS A 601 -4.15 -29.67 9.23
CA LYS A 601 -3.24 -28.68 8.62
C LYS A 601 -4.09 -27.64 7.88
N ALA A 602 -3.52 -26.47 7.59
CA ALA A 602 -4.07 -25.64 6.54
C ALA A 602 -3.98 -26.43 5.22
N GLU A 603 -5.09 -26.57 4.50
CA GLU A 603 -5.10 -27.12 3.14
C GLU A 603 -4.44 -26.13 2.14
N PHE A 604 -4.20 -24.90 2.60
CA PHE A 604 -3.51 -23.84 1.89
C PHE A 604 -2.09 -23.61 2.43
N ASP A 605 -1.10 -23.76 1.57
CA ASP A 605 0.31 -23.51 1.87
C ASP A 605 0.75 -22.17 1.26
N LEU A 606 0.81 -21.12 2.09
CA LEU A 606 1.20 -19.77 1.65
C LEU A 606 2.68 -19.64 1.20
N SER A 607 3.48 -20.70 1.31
CA SER A 607 4.80 -20.78 0.66
C SER A 607 4.72 -21.24 -0.81
N LYS A 608 3.52 -21.55 -1.31
CA LYS A 608 3.26 -22.00 -2.68
C LYS A 608 2.23 -21.11 -3.38
N PRO A 609 2.24 -21.05 -4.73
CA PRO A 609 1.21 -20.32 -5.48
C PRO A 609 -0.19 -20.89 -5.21
N LEU A 610 -1.21 -20.02 -5.14
CA LEU A 610 -2.59 -20.46 -4.96
C LEU A 610 -3.02 -21.36 -6.14
N GLY A 611 -3.33 -22.63 -5.85
CA GLY A 611 -3.77 -23.63 -6.84
C GLY A 611 -2.85 -24.83 -7.07
N GLN A 612 -2.03 -25.23 -6.08
CA GLN A 612 -1.42 -26.57 -5.99
C GLN A 612 -2.07 -27.40 -4.87
#